data_AF-A0A2C9KWX7-F1
#
_entry.id   AF-A0A2C9KWX7-F1
#
_cell.length_a   1.000
_cell.length_b   1.000
_cell.length_c   1.000
_cell.angle_alpha   90.00
_cell.angle_beta   90.00
_cell.angle_gamma   90.00
#
_symmetry.space_group_name_H-M   'P 1'
#
loop_
_entity.id
_entity.type
_entity.pdbx_description
1 polymer ?
#
loop_
_entity_poly.entity_id
_entity_poly.type
_entity_poly.pdbx_seq_one_letter_code
_entity_poly.pdbx_strand_id
1 'polypeptide(L)'
;MELMKQFLEAKSCGVSTEEFFKLIEAELQLQQMKSTAQPNTSINAASSDSKSDKDSSPDIDLTYEKLGHNDSYLGFKREIEDMFQRMRSDFQELKSSILSSLQEEKYMMRDQLGEAQKEINSRLTLIESDVQRIKETVSSLQKQGIDSLCMHKQTMQALGKISTQTPLSSSLGQPEGPLTNKLADVENQLKEIPDQLTNIKVSLDEKQVLLQDSMVKQFYESNRKFKESLNQLKKELFDVTEKEGQLVRDRLSSPAQPRKHYICDFYVPQFRDKIKSSVIVYSPPWHIEPLSSSVKGLVEFNENADCSVWLVHGRHPREMGLNLRISVQLDVVATIMDIRGHLPNRLVGHTLWDCNEAKIRDNSYWGELIGVLPCWEIIGKGYGKEEGYDDESLLIRFDIHVLEI
;
A
#
# COMPACT_ATOMS: atom_id res chain seq x y z
N MET A 1 -13.07 -35.06 -5.82
CA MET A 1 -11.60 -35.15 -5.63
C MET A 1 -10.98 -33.76 -5.69
N GLU A 2 -11.16 -32.98 -6.76
CA GLU A 2 -10.58 -31.62 -6.87
C GLU A 2 -11.07 -30.63 -5.79
N LEU A 3 -12.37 -30.64 -5.48
CA LEU A 3 -12.96 -29.80 -4.43
C LEU A 3 -12.34 -30.06 -3.05
N MET A 4 -11.99 -31.31 -2.77
CA MET A 4 -11.37 -31.72 -1.50
C MET A 4 -9.91 -31.24 -1.42
N LYS A 5 -9.20 -31.22 -2.55
CA LYS A 5 -7.85 -30.68 -2.65
C LYS A 5 -7.85 -29.16 -2.42
N GLN A 6 -8.77 -28.45 -3.06
CA GLN A 6 -8.97 -27.01 -2.87
C GLN A 6 -9.36 -26.68 -1.42
N PHE A 7 -10.19 -27.51 -0.79
CA PHE A 7 -10.54 -27.35 0.62
C PHE A 7 -9.35 -27.51 1.55
N LEU A 8 -8.51 -28.53 1.33
CA LEU A 8 -7.31 -28.75 2.15
C LEU A 8 -6.29 -27.63 1.97
N GLU A 9 -6.15 -27.10 0.76
CA GLU A 9 -5.30 -25.94 0.47
C GLU A 9 -5.82 -24.67 1.15
N ALA A 10 -7.13 -24.39 1.06
CA ALA A 10 -7.75 -23.26 1.74
C ALA A 10 -7.64 -23.36 3.27
N LYS A 11 -7.81 -24.57 3.83
CA LYS A 11 -7.63 -24.84 5.25
C LYS A 11 -6.19 -24.60 5.70
N SER A 12 -5.21 -24.92 4.86
CA SER A 12 -3.79 -24.62 5.11
C SER A 12 -3.49 -23.12 5.12
N CYS A 13 -4.33 -22.32 4.47
CA CYS A 13 -4.28 -20.86 4.46
C CYS A 13 -5.11 -20.20 5.57
N GLY A 14 -5.64 -20.98 6.52
CA GLY A 14 -6.42 -20.47 7.65
C GLY A 14 -7.88 -20.12 7.33
N VAL A 15 -8.38 -20.49 6.15
CA VAL A 15 -9.79 -20.28 5.79
C VAL A 15 -10.65 -21.28 6.56
N SER A 16 -11.68 -20.78 7.26
CA SER A 16 -12.62 -21.64 7.96
C SER A 16 -13.47 -22.44 6.98
N THR A 17 -14.00 -23.59 7.42
CA THR A 17 -14.88 -24.41 6.58
C THR A 17 -16.08 -23.62 6.06
N GLU A 18 -16.64 -22.73 6.88
CA GLU A 18 -17.79 -21.91 6.51
C GLU A 18 -17.44 -20.86 5.44
N GLU A 19 -16.30 -20.19 5.57
CA GLU A 19 -15.82 -19.22 4.56
C GLU A 19 -15.52 -19.88 3.22
N PHE A 20 -14.95 -21.09 3.24
CA PHE A 20 -14.69 -21.86 2.02
C PHE A 20 -15.98 -22.15 1.26
N PHE A 21 -17.05 -22.60 1.93
CA PHE A 21 -18.32 -22.86 1.27
C PHE A 21 -19.02 -21.58 0.79
N LYS A 22 -18.89 -20.46 1.50
CA LYS A 22 -19.41 -19.15 1.04
C LYS A 22 -18.70 -18.68 -0.25
N LEU A 23 -17.39 -18.92 -0.37
CA LEU A 23 -16.63 -18.59 -1.58
C LEU A 23 -17.06 -19.46 -2.78
N ILE A 24 -17.28 -20.76 -2.55
CA ILE A 24 -17.77 -21.70 -3.57
C ILE A 24 -19.17 -21.27 -4.06
N GLU A 25 -20.05 -20.87 -3.14
CA GLU A 25 -21.40 -20.39 -3.47
C GLU A 25 -21.36 -19.10 -4.30
N ALA A 26 -20.50 -18.14 -3.93
CA ALA A 26 -20.31 -16.90 -4.69
C ALA A 26 -19.77 -17.16 -6.10
N GLU A 27 -18.85 -18.11 -6.26
CA GLU A 27 -18.31 -18.49 -7.57
C GLU A 27 -19.36 -19.15 -8.47
N LEU A 28 -20.21 -20.02 -7.91
CA LEU A 28 -21.34 -20.61 -8.63
C LEU A 28 -22.33 -19.55 -9.10
N GLN A 29 -22.64 -18.55 -8.26
CA GLN A 29 -23.51 -17.43 -8.65
C GLN A 29 -22.89 -16.59 -9.79
N LEU A 30 -21.58 -16.33 -9.74
CA LEU A 30 -20.86 -15.64 -10.81
C LEU A 30 -20.89 -16.41 -12.14
N GLN A 31 -20.78 -17.74 -12.09
CA GLN A 31 -20.89 -18.57 -13.29
C GLN A 31 -22.31 -18.55 -13.87
N GLN A 32 -23.35 -18.56 -13.02
CA GLN A 32 -24.74 -18.43 -13.46
C GLN A 32 -25.02 -17.07 -14.11
N MET A 33 -24.48 -15.98 -13.56
CA MET A 33 -24.62 -14.65 -14.16
C MET A 33 -23.91 -14.56 -15.52
N LYS A 34 -22.74 -15.21 -15.66
CA LYS A 34 -22.01 -15.26 -16.94
C LYS A 34 -22.75 -16.07 -18.02
N SER A 35 -23.45 -17.14 -17.65
CA SER A 35 -24.23 -17.93 -18.60
C SER A 35 -25.53 -17.24 -19.03
N THR A 36 -26.09 -16.36 -18.19
CA THR A 36 -27.25 -15.52 -18.57
C THR A 36 -26.86 -14.28 -19.39
N ALA A 37 -25.60 -13.83 -19.30
CA ALA A 37 -25.12 -12.63 -20.00
C ALA A 37 -24.64 -12.87 -21.44
N GLN A 38 -24.70 -14.09 -21.99
CA GLN A 38 -24.42 -14.30 -23.41
C GLN A 38 -25.62 -13.83 -24.27
N PRO A 39 -25.45 -12.85 -25.16
CA PRO A 39 -26.52 -12.42 -26.05
C PRO A 39 -26.81 -13.53 -27.06
N ASN A 40 -28.06 -14.01 -27.06
CA ASN A 40 -28.63 -14.83 -28.12
C ASN A 40 -28.61 -14.04 -29.43
N THR A 41 -27.50 -14.12 -30.15
CA THR A 41 -27.38 -13.62 -31.53
C THR A 41 -27.63 -14.80 -32.46
N SER A 42 -28.86 -15.30 -32.46
CA SER A 42 -29.38 -16.15 -33.53
C SER A 42 -30.11 -15.24 -34.51
N ILE A 43 -29.37 -14.79 -35.53
CA ILE A 43 -29.94 -14.08 -36.68
C ILE A 43 -30.70 -15.12 -37.51
N ASN A 44 -32.01 -15.15 -37.37
CA ASN A 44 -32.90 -15.81 -38.31
C ASN A 44 -33.09 -14.90 -39.53
N ALA A 45 -32.68 -15.42 -40.69
CA ALA A 45 -33.10 -14.91 -41.99
C ALA A 45 -34.56 -15.29 -42.23
N ALA A 46 -35.44 -14.30 -42.40
CA ALA A 46 -36.68 -14.46 -43.15
C ALA A 46 -37.24 -13.11 -43.59
N SER A 47 -37.52 -13.05 -44.89
CA SER A 47 -38.22 -12.04 -45.66
C SER A 47 -39.55 -11.57 -45.08
N SER A 48 -39.87 -10.28 -45.24
CA SER A 48 -41.22 -9.87 -45.69
C SER A 48 -41.24 -8.46 -46.26
N ASP A 49 -41.84 -8.37 -47.44
CA ASP A 49 -42.33 -7.17 -48.11
C ASP A 49 -43.18 -6.29 -47.18
N SER A 50 -42.95 -4.99 -47.19
CA SER A 50 -44.04 -4.01 -47.11
C SER A 50 -43.63 -2.64 -47.66
N LYS A 51 -44.51 -2.11 -48.49
CA LYS A 51 -44.50 -0.77 -49.12
C LYS A 51 -44.85 0.32 -48.10
N SER A 52 -44.61 1.58 -48.52
CA SER A 52 -45.04 2.87 -47.94
C SER A 52 -44.11 3.39 -46.83
N ASP A 53 -43.74 4.66 -46.74
CA ASP A 53 -44.08 5.85 -47.51
C ASP A 53 -42.92 6.84 -47.44
N LYS A 54 -42.91 7.79 -48.37
CA LYS A 54 -41.93 8.87 -48.53
C LYS A 54 -41.75 9.67 -47.24
N ASP A 55 -40.52 9.71 -46.75
CA ASP A 55 -39.99 10.93 -46.11
C ASP A 55 -38.54 11.14 -46.53
N SER A 56 -38.32 12.27 -47.17
CA SER A 56 -37.08 12.68 -47.82
C SER A 56 -36.05 13.12 -46.77
N SER A 57 -35.23 12.18 -46.32
CA SER A 57 -33.88 12.47 -45.83
C SER A 57 -32.90 12.35 -46.99
N PRO A 58 -31.90 13.25 -47.11
CA PRO A 58 -30.87 13.10 -48.11
C PRO A 58 -30.02 11.89 -47.73
N ASP A 59 -30.19 10.79 -48.46
CA ASP A 59 -29.20 9.71 -48.52
C ASP A 59 -27.90 10.32 -49.04
N ILE A 60 -27.00 10.64 -48.11
CA ILE A 60 -25.60 10.85 -48.42
C ILE A 60 -25.05 9.44 -48.69
N ASP A 61 -25.21 9.02 -49.94
CA ASP A 61 -24.59 7.85 -50.52
C ASP A 61 -23.07 8.05 -50.53
N LEU A 62 -22.43 7.83 -49.38
CA LEU A 62 -20.99 7.75 -49.21
C LEU A 62 -20.50 6.44 -49.84
N THR A 63 -20.61 6.34 -51.16
CA THR A 63 -19.86 5.37 -51.96
C THR A 63 -18.39 5.81 -52.02
N TYR A 64 -17.70 5.65 -50.88
CA TYR A 64 -16.25 5.77 -50.74
C TYR A 64 -15.48 4.62 -51.43
N GLU A 65 -16.15 3.80 -52.24
CA GLU A 65 -15.57 2.64 -52.94
C GLU A 65 -14.99 2.94 -54.33
N LYS A 66 -15.09 4.17 -54.84
CA LYS A 66 -14.69 4.49 -56.24
C LYS A 66 -13.53 5.46 -56.44
N LEU A 67 -12.79 5.80 -55.38
CA LEU A 67 -11.50 6.47 -55.52
C LEU A 67 -10.41 5.43 -55.29
N GLY A 68 -9.61 5.15 -56.32
CA GLY A 68 -8.53 4.16 -56.36
C GLY A 68 -7.35 4.45 -55.42
N HIS A 69 -7.63 4.62 -54.13
CA HIS A 69 -6.69 4.76 -53.02
C HIS A 69 -6.81 3.60 -52.01
N ASN A 70 -7.34 2.44 -52.45
CA ASN A 70 -7.48 1.25 -51.61
C ASN A 70 -6.16 0.78 -50.99
N ASP A 71 -5.04 0.94 -51.69
CA ASP A 71 -3.73 0.53 -51.15
C ASP A 71 -3.27 1.40 -49.98
N SER A 72 -3.62 2.70 -49.96
CA SER A 72 -3.23 3.60 -48.89
C SER A 72 -4.04 3.36 -47.61
N TYR A 73 -5.35 3.12 -47.73
CA TYR A 73 -6.20 2.80 -46.58
C TYR A 73 -5.88 1.44 -45.98
N LEU A 74 -5.61 0.42 -46.80
CA LEU A 74 -5.19 -0.91 -46.34
C LEU A 74 -3.80 -0.90 -45.69
N GLY A 75 -2.92 0.00 -46.12
CA GLY A 75 -1.62 0.25 -45.47
C GLY A 75 -1.80 0.86 -44.08
N PHE A 76 -2.57 1.94 -43.99
CA PHE A 76 -2.86 2.61 -42.72
C PHE A 76 -3.58 1.69 -41.72
N LYS A 77 -4.55 0.90 -42.18
CA LYS A 77 -5.23 -0.10 -41.34
C LYS A 77 -4.26 -1.12 -40.76
N ARG A 78 -3.31 -1.62 -41.57
CA ARG A 78 -2.26 -2.54 -41.12
C ARG A 78 -1.34 -1.89 -40.10
N GLU A 79 -0.92 -0.64 -40.31
CA GLU A 79 -0.09 0.09 -39.34
C GLU A 79 -0.78 0.26 -37.99
N ILE A 80 -2.10 0.55 -37.99
CA ILE A 80 -2.90 0.62 -36.77
C ILE A 80 -2.99 -0.74 -36.09
N GLU A 81 -3.28 -1.81 -36.82
CA GLU A 81 -3.35 -3.17 -36.28
C GLU A 81 -2.01 -3.59 -35.65
N ASP A 82 -0.88 -3.29 -36.32
CA ASP A 82 0.47 -3.54 -35.83
C ASP A 82 0.80 -2.70 -34.59
N MET A 83 0.32 -1.45 -34.52
CA MET A 83 0.46 -0.60 -33.33
C MET A 83 -0.32 -1.17 -32.15
N PHE A 84 -1.57 -1.58 -32.34
CA PHE A 84 -2.38 -2.20 -31.29
C PHE A 84 -1.79 -3.53 -30.82
N GLN A 85 -1.24 -4.32 -31.74
CA GLN A 85 -0.60 -5.58 -31.39
C GLN A 85 0.67 -5.36 -30.56
N ARG A 86 1.48 -4.34 -30.89
CA ARG A 86 2.63 -3.91 -30.07
C ARG A 86 2.20 -3.45 -28.68
N MET A 87 1.24 -2.53 -28.58
CA MET A 87 0.73 -2.08 -27.28
C MET A 87 0.18 -3.22 -26.43
N ARG A 88 -0.51 -4.19 -27.06
CA ARG A 88 -0.99 -5.39 -26.36
C ARG A 88 0.18 -6.25 -25.85
N SER A 89 1.24 -6.38 -26.62
CA SER A 89 2.46 -7.09 -26.20
C SER A 89 3.13 -6.37 -25.02
N ASP A 90 3.38 -5.07 -25.13
CA ASP A 90 4.01 -4.25 -24.10
C ASP A 90 3.19 -4.28 -22.80
N PHE A 91 1.85 -4.23 -22.90
CA PHE A 91 0.97 -4.34 -21.75
C PHE A 91 1.05 -5.73 -21.08
N GLN A 92 1.15 -6.82 -21.85
CA GLN A 92 1.30 -8.16 -21.28
C GLN A 92 2.67 -8.34 -20.61
N GLU A 93 3.72 -7.75 -21.17
CA GLU A 93 5.06 -7.74 -20.58
C GLU A 93 5.07 -6.94 -19.27
N LEU A 94 4.52 -5.73 -19.27
CA LEU A 94 4.37 -4.90 -18.06
C LEU A 94 3.55 -5.62 -16.99
N LYS A 95 2.42 -6.21 -17.36
CA LYS A 95 1.59 -7.01 -16.44
C LYS A 95 2.38 -8.17 -15.84
N SER A 96 3.15 -8.89 -16.65
CA SER A 96 3.94 -10.02 -16.20
C SER A 96 5.08 -9.58 -15.29
N SER A 97 5.73 -8.44 -15.59
CA SER A 97 6.76 -7.82 -14.77
C SER A 97 6.22 -7.42 -13.39
N ILE A 98 5.08 -6.72 -13.35
CA ILE A 98 4.43 -6.31 -12.10
C ILE A 98 4.03 -7.53 -11.27
N LEU A 99 3.43 -8.56 -11.91
CA LEU A 99 3.05 -9.78 -11.20
C LEU A 99 4.26 -10.53 -10.63
N SER A 100 5.37 -10.61 -11.36
CA SER A 100 6.61 -11.19 -10.86
C SER A 100 7.17 -10.41 -9.68
N SER A 101 7.22 -9.07 -9.76
CA SER A 101 7.69 -8.21 -8.66
C SER A 101 6.83 -8.35 -7.40
N LEU A 102 5.49 -8.35 -7.55
CA LEU A 102 4.57 -8.58 -6.42
C LEU A 102 4.74 -9.98 -5.82
N GLN A 103 5.02 -10.98 -6.65
CA GLN A 103 5.25 -12.34 -6.20
C GLN A 103 6.58 -12.47 -5.45
N GLU A 104 7.63 -11.79 -5.90
CA GLU A 104 8.93 -11.68 -5.20
C GLU A 104 8.79 -10.97 -3.85
N GLU A 105 8.10 -9.83 -3.81
CA GLU A 105 7.82 -9.09 -2.57
C GLU A 105 7.00 -9.94 -1.58
N LYS A 106 6.03 -10.71 -2.08
CA LYS A 106 5.27 -11.69 -1.29
C LYS A 106 6.17 -12.78 -0.69
N TYR A 107 7.16 -13.28 -1.44
CA TYR A 107 8.12 -14.25 -0.91
C TYR A 107 9.02 -13.62 0.15
N MET A 108 9.55 -12.41 -0.09
CA MET A 108 10.33 -11.67 0.90
C MET A 108 9.57 -11.45 2.21
N MET A 109 8.31 -11.01 2.14
CA MET A 109 7.48 -10.84 3.34
C MET A 109 7.24 -12.16 4.07
N ARG A 110 7.03 -13.26 3.34
CA ARG A 110 6.88 -14.60 3.94
C ARG A 110 8.16 -15.04 4.64
N ASP A 111 9.32 -14.78 4.06
CA ASP A 111 10.61 -15.14 4.63
C ASP A 111 10.90 -14.33 5.90
N GLN A 112 10.65 -13.01 5.87
CA GLN A 112 10.74 -12.15 7.05
C GLN A 112 9.81 -12.61 8.17
N LEU A 113 8.57 -12.99 7.84
CA LEU A 113 7.62 -13.54 8.81
C LEU A 113 8.12 -14.88 9.39
N GLY A 114 8.72 -15.73 8.55
CA GLY A 114 9.34 -16.99 8.97
C GLY A 114 10.53 -16.78 9.91
N GLU A 115 11.37 -15.76 9.67
CA GLU A 115 12.46 -15.39 10.57
C GLU A 115 11.94 -14.86 11.90
N ALA A 116 10.97 -13.95 11.89
CA ALA A 116 10.32 -13.45 13.10
C ALA A 116 9.69 -14.59 13.92
N GLN A 117 9.04 -15.55 13.26
CA GLN A 117 8.47 -16.73 13.92
C GLN A 117 9.55 -17.62 14.55
N LYS A 118 10.70 -17.82 13.88
CA LYS A 118 11.85 -18.55 14.45
C LYS A 118 12.40 -17.83 15.68
N GLU A 119 12.51 -16.50 15.63
CA GLU A 119 12.96 -15.70 16.77
C GLU A 119 12.01 -15.84 17.97
N ILE A 120 10.70 -15.73 17.73
CA ILE A 120 9.67 -15.92 18.77
C ILE A 120 9.78 -17.32 19.38
N ASN A 121 9.90 -18.36 18.56
CA ASN A 121 10.06 -19.73 19.03
C ASN A 121 11.34 -19.90 19.86
N SER A 122 12.45 -19.28 19.45
CA SER A 122 13.69 -19.28 20.23
C SER A 122 13.50 -18.62 21.60
N ARG A 123 12.83 -17.45 21.66
CA ARG A 123 12.51 -16.78 22.93
C ARG A 123 11.59 -17.62 23.81
N LEU A 124 10.60 -18.29 23.24
CA LEU A 124 9.72 -19.20 23.97
C LEU A 124 10.48 -20.38 24.59
N THR A 125 11.38 -21.02 23.84
CA THR A 125 12.21 -22.12 24.39
C THR A 125 13.11 -21.66 25.54
N LEU A 126 13.62 -20.43 25.51
CA LEU A 126 14.38 -19.83 26.61
C LEU A 126 13.50 -19.68 27.86
N ILE A 127 12.29 -19.14 27.68
CA ILE A 127 11.32 -18.95 28.77
C ILE A 127 10.91 -20.30 29.37
N GLU A 128 10.67 -21.33 28.56
CA GLU A 128 10.36 -22.69 29.04
C GLU A 128 11.50 -23.26 29.90
N SER A 129 12.76 -23.04 29.50
CA SER A 129 13.94 -23.42 30.28
C SER A 129 14.00 -22.68 31.62
N ASP A 130 13.71 -21.39 31.64
CA ASP A 130 13.66 -20.58 32.87
C ASP A 130 12.56 -21.06 33.82
N VAL A 131 11.36 -21.33 33.29
CA VAL A 131 10.24 -21.90 34.06
C VAL A 131 10.62 -23.26 34.65
N GLN A 132 11.31 -24.11 33.90
CA GLN A 132 11.76 -25.41 34.39
C GLN A 132 12.81 -25.25 35.50
N ARG A 133 13.77 -24.33 35.37
CA ARG A 133 14.74 -24.02 36.43
C ARG A 133 14.09 -23.49 37.70
N ILE A 134 13.09 -22.62 37.56
CA ILE A 134 12.30 -22.12 38.69
C ILE A 134 11.59 -23.29 39.37
N LYS A 135 10.96 -24.18 38.61
CA LYS A 135 10.26 -25.36 39.13
C LYS A 135 11.18 -26.30 39.92
N GLU A 136 12.39 -26.53 39.41
CA GLU A 136 13.41 -27.34 40.10
C GLU A 136 13.88 -26.67 41.39
N THR A 137 14.11 -25.36 41.36
CA THR A 137 14.49 -24.57 42.53
C THR A 137 13.41 -24.62 43.62
N VAL A 138 12.15 -24.42 43.23
CA VAL A 138 10.99 -24.51 44.14
C VAL A 138 10.87 -25.92 44.73
N SER A 139 11.04 -26.97 43.91
CA SER A 139 10.98 -28.36 44.38
C SER A 139 12.11 -28.68 45.39
N SER A 140 13.31 -28.14 45.16
CA SER A 140 14.45 -28.27 46.07
C SER A 140 14.17 -27.57 47.41
N LEU A 141 13.66 -26.33 47.37
CA LEU A 141 13.31 -25.58 48.57
C LEU A 141 12.19 -26.28 49.37
N GLN A 142 11.18 -26.81 48.70
CA GLN A 142 10.12 -27.61 49.35
C GLN A 142 10.70 -28.83 50.06
N LYS A 143 11.61 -29.56 49.42
CA LYS A 143 12.28 -30.72 50.02
C LYS A 143 13.11 -30.33 51.24
N GLN A 144 13.92 -29.28 51.14
CA GLN A 144 14.70 -28.75 52.26
C GLN A 144 13.81 -28.32 53.43
N GLY A 145 12.68 -27.67 53.15
CA GLY A 145 11.69 -27.30 54.16
C GLY A 145 11.10 -28.52 54.89
N ILE A 146 10.71 -29.56 54.14
CA ILE A 146 10.21 -30.82 54.70
C ILE A 146 11.27 -31.52 55.56
N ASP A 147 12.52 -31.60 55.08
CA ASP A 147 13.63 -32.22 55.81
C ASP A 147 13.92 -31.46 57.11
N SER A 148 13.91 -30.13 57.08
CA SER A 148 14.10 -29.26 58.26
C SER A 148 13.00 -29.47 59.30
N LEU A 149 11.72 -29.52 58.87
CA LEU A 149 10.57 -29.83 59.73
C LEU A 149 10.67 -31.23 60.34
N CYS A 150 11.11 -32.22 59.56
CA CYS A 150 11.29 -33.59 60.03
C CYS A 150 12.36 -33.67 61.12
N MET A 151 13.52 -33.06 60.88
CA MET A 151 14.62 -32.98 61.86
C MET A 151 14.17 -32.26 63.14
N HIS A 152 13.44 -31.14 63.01
CA HIS A 152 12.92 -30.40 64.15
C HIS A 152 11.96 -31.25 65.00
N LYS A 153 11.04 -31.99 64.36
CA LYS A 153 10.14 -32.93 65.04
C LYS A 153 10.91 -34.01 65.81
N GLN A 154 11.99 -34.55 65.24
CA GLN A 154 12.84 -35.52 65.92
C GLN A 154 13.57 -34.91 67.12
N THR A 155 14.09 -33.68 67.00
CA THR A 155 14.73 -32.96 68.11
C THR A 155 13.74 -32.69 69.25
N MET A 156 12.52 -32.25 68.92
CA MET A 156 11.45 -32.04 69.90
C MET A 156 11.06 -33.33 70.62
N GLN A 157 10.99 -34.46 69.91
CA GLN A 157 10.75 -35.77 70.51
C GLN A 157 11.91 -36.22 71.42
N ALA A 158 13.16 -35.94 71.05
CA ALA A 158 14.33 -36.24 71.87
C ALA A 158 14.35 -35.40 73.17
N LEU A 159 14.05 -34.10 73.07
CA LEU A 159 13.92 -33.21 74.23
C LEU A 159 12.78 -33.64 75.17
N GLY A 160 11.65 -34.08 74.62
CA GLY A 160 10.55 -34.64 75.41
C GLY A 160 10.96 -35.89 76.20
N LYS A 161 11.83 -36.74 75.65
CA LYS A 161 12.38 -37.91 76.36
C LYS A 161 13.35 -37.50 77.47
N ILE A 162 14.20 -36.50 77.23
CA ILE A 162 15.14 -35.96 78.24
C ILE A 162 14.38 -35.34 79.43
N SER A 163 13.24 -34.68 79.17
CA SER A 163 12.36 -34.13 80.21
C SER A 163 11.72 -35.18 81.13
N THR A 164 11.69 -36.46 80.75
CA THR A 164 11.07 -37.53 81.56
C THR A 164 12.05 -38.29 82.46
N GLN A 165 13.35 -37.98 82.43
CA GLN A 165 14.38 -38.74 83.15
C GLN A 165 15.21 -37.93 84.16
N THR A 166 14.85 -36.69 84.48
CA THR A 166 15.58 -35.94 85.52
C THR A 166 14.62 -35.06 86.34
N PRO A 167 14.40 -35.35 87.63
CA PRO A 167 13.70 -34.43 88.52
C PRO A 167 14.68 -33.31 88.89
N LEU A 168 14.72 -32.25 88.09
CA LEU A 168 15.43 -31.02 88.41
C LEU A 168 14.39 -29.99 88.86
N SER A 169 14.34 -29.85 90.18
CA SER A 169 13.80 -28.72 90.90
C SER A 169 14.32 -27.40 90.34
N SER A 170 13.39 -26.46 90.13
CA SER A 170 13.53 -25.01 90.23
C SER A 170 14.68 -24.33 89.50
N SER A 171 14.31 -23.33 88.68
CA SER A 171 15.17 -22.35 88.01
C SER A 171 15.85 -22.87 86.74
N LEU A 172 15.16 -22.76 85.60
CA LEU A 172 15.79 -22.41 84.33
C LEU A 172 14.77 -21.65 83.48
N GLY A 173 15.11 -20.40 83.14
CA GLY A 173 14.27 -19.48 82.38
C GLY A 173 13.89 -20.03 81.00
N GLN A 174 12.75 -19.57 80.51
CA GLN A 174 12.23 -19.86 79.18
C GLN A 174 13.35 -19.73 78.13
N PRO A 175 13.65 -20.76 77.32
CA PRO A 175 14.48 -20.58 76.14
C PRO A 175 13.63 -19.88 75.06
N GLU A 176 13.35 -18.59 75.27
CA GLU A 176 13.01 -17.68 74.19
C GLU A 176 14.31 -17.38 73.43
N GLY A 177 14.55 -18.11 72.35
CA GLY A 177 15.81 -18.02 71.65
C GLY A 177 15.79 -18.66 70.27
N PRO A 178 16.78 -18.33 69.43
CA PRO A 178 16.70 -17.89 68.01
C PRO A 178 16.01 -18.82 66.99
N LEU A 179 15.64 -20.03 67.39
CA LEU A 179 15.10 -21.09 66.53
C LEU A 179 13.61 -20.90 66.22
N THR A 180 12.81 -20.43 67.17
CA THR A 180 11.38 -20.12 66.93
C THR A 180 11.22 -18.94 65.97
N ASN A 181 12.08 -17.92 66.07
CA ASN A 181 12.08 -16.80 65.11
C ASN A 181 12.49 -17.26 63.71
N LYS A 182 13.51 -18.11 63.57
CA LYS A 182 13.92 -18.65 62.26
C LYS A 182 12.86 -19.55 61.62
N LEU A 183 12.09 -20.31 62.40
CA LEU A 183 11.00 -21.14 61.87
C LEU A 183 9.83 -20.29 61.38
N ALA A 184 9.49 -19.24 62.13
CA ALA A 184 8.48 -18.26 61.74
C ALA A 184 8.90 -17.49 60.46
N ASP A 185 10.18 -17.13 60.33
CA ASP A 185 10.71 -16.49 59.12
C ASP A 185 10.63 -17.41 57.90
N VAL A 186 10.93 -18.70 58.05
CA VAL A 186 10.82 -19.68 56.95
C VAL A 186 9.36 -19.95 56.57
N GLU A 187 8.45 -20.06 57.55
CA GLU A 187 7.01 -20.18 57.27
C GLU A 187 6.44 -18.93 56.58
N ASN A 188 6.90 -17.73 56.97
CA ASN A 188 6.51 -16.50 56.32
C ASN A 188 7.05 -16.43 54.88
N GLN A 189 8.32 -16.80 54.64
CA GLN A 189 8.88 -16.88 53.28
C GLN A 189 8.14 -17.92 52.41
N LEU A 190 7.75 -19.07 52.98
CA LEU A 190 6.99 -20.09 52.25
C LEU A 190 5.57 -19.64 51.91
N LYS A 191 4.96 -18.78 52.73
CA LYS A 191 3.66 -18.17 52.44
C LYS A 191 3.73 -17.11 51.34
N GLU A 192 4.88 -16.46 51.14
CA GLU A 192 5.07 -15.46 50.08
C GLU A 192 5.34 -16.06 48.69
N ILE A 193 5.84 -17.30 48.60
CA ILE A 193 6.18 -17.94 47.31
C ILE A 193 4.96 -18.08 46.36
N PRO A 194 3.77 -18.53 46.81
CA PRO A 194 2.58 -18.59 45.97
C PRO A 194 2.20 -17.21 45.41
N ASP A 195 2.28 -16.16 46.23
CA ASP A 195 1.96 -14.80 45.80
C ASP A 195 2.97 -14.29 44.76
N GLN A 196 4.26 -14.56 44.95
CA GLN A 196 5.30 -14.23 43.96
C GLN A 196 5.08 -15.00 42.63
N LEU A 197 4.76 -16.29 42.67
CA LEU A 197 4.44 -17.10 41.48
C LEU A 197 3.19 -16.59 40.76
N THR A 198 2.16 -16.19 41.51
CA THR A 198 0.93 -15.62 40.95
C THR A 198 1.22 -14.29 40.26
N ASN A 199 2.05 -13.43 40.88
CA ASN A 199 2.48 -12.17 40.29
C ASN A 199 3.31 -12.35 39.02
N ILE A 200 4.23 -13.33 38.99
CA ILE A 200 5.02 -13.64 37.79
C ILE A 200 4.13 -14.12 36.66
N LYS A 201 3.15 -15.00 36.97
CA LYS A 201 2.21 -15.51 35.98
C LYS A 201 1.36 -14.39 35.38
N VAL A 202 0.81 -13.52 36.23
CA VAL A 202 0.04 -12.34 35.79
C VAL A 202 0.91 -11.43 34.90
N SER A 203 2.15 -11.14 35.30
CA SER A 203 3.06 -10.31 34.50
C SER A 203 3.43 -10.95 33.15
N LEU A 204 3.54 -12.28 33.09
CA LEU A 204 3.80 -13.00 31.84
C LEU A 204 2.60 -12.93 30.89
N ASP A 205 1.40 -13.19 31.41
CA ASP A 205 0.14 -13.12 30.65
C ASP A 205 -0.08 -11.69 30.11
N GLU A 206 0.17 -10.66 30.93
CA GLU A 206 0.09 -9.24 30.50
C GLU A 206 1.09 -8.92 29.38
N LYS A 207 2.34 -9.38 29.48
CA LYS A 207 3.35 -9.18 28.43
C LYS A 207 2.98 -9.91 27.14
N GLN A 208 2.41 -11.10 27.24
CA GLN A 208 1.96 -11.87 26.07
C GLN A 208 0.82 -11.15 25.33
N VAL A 209 -0.14 -10.62 26.07
CA VAL A 209 -1.25 -9.81 25.51
C VAL A 209 -0.71 -8.54 24.83
N LEU A 210 0.19 -7.79 25.49
CA LEU A 210 0.79 -6.59 24.91
C LEU A 210 1.56 -6.88 23.61
N LEU A 211 2.27 -8.01 23.55
CA LEU A 211 3.03 -8.40 22.37
C LEU A 211 2.11 -8.79 21.21
N GLN A 212 1.03 -9.52 21.52
CA GLN A 212 0.00 -9.89 20.54
C GLN A 212 -0.73 -8.67 20.00
N ASP A 213 -1.14 -7.73 20.86
CA ASP A 213 -1.78 -6.47 20.47
C ASP A 213 -0.86 -5.61 19.60
N SER A 214 0.43 -5.53 19.95
CA SER A 214 1.42 -4.82 19.15
C SER A 214 1.57 -5.42 17.74
N MET A 215 1.64 -6.75 17.63
CA MET A 215 1.74 -7.43 16.32
C MET A 215 0.47 -7.22 15.49
N VAL A 216 -0.70 -7.35 16.10
CA VAL A 216 -1.99 -7.13 15.43
C VAL A 216 -2.07 -5.69 14.92
N LYS A 217 -1.69 -4.71 15.74
CA LYS A 217 -1.68 -3.28 15.35
C LYS A 217 -0.73 -3.01 14.18
N GLN A 218 0.49 -3.54 14.23
CA GLN A 218 1.46 -3.41 13.15
C GLN A 218 0.95 -4.04 11.84
N PHE A 219 0.33 -5.22 11.93
CA PHE A 219 -0.25 -5.89 10.77
C PHE A 219 -1.39 -5.08 10.14
N TYR A 220 -2.30 -4.53 10.94
CA TYR A 220 -3.37 -3.67 10.44
C TYR A 220 -2.83 -2.39 9.80
N GLU A 221 -1.81 -1.75 10.40
CA GLU A 221 -1.22 -0.53 9.87
C GLU A 221 -0.48 -0.79 8.55
N SER A 222 0.30 -1.87 8.46
CA SER A 222 0.95 -2.31 7.22
C SER A 222 -0.07 -2.65 6.13
N ASN A 223 -1.15 -3.37 6.46
CA ASN A 223 -2.22 -3.66 5.51
C ASN A 223 -2.96 -2.41 5.05
N ARG A 224 -3.14 -1.42 5.93
CA ARG A 224 -3.76 -0.14 5.57
C ARG A 224 -2.88 0.60 4.55
N LYS A 225 -1.58 0.74 4.84
CA LYS A 225 -0.60 1.35 3.93
C LYS A 225 -0.54 0.61 2.59
N PHE A 226 -0.51 -0.72 2.60
CA PHE A 226 -0.52 -1.52 1.37
C PHE A 226 -1.78 -1.29 0.54
N LYS A 227 -2.97 -1.26 1.17
CA LYS A 227 -4.23 -0.96 0.48
C LYS A 227 -4.25 0.45 -0.11
N GLU A 228 -3.74 1.44 0.64
CA GLU A 228 -3.60 2.83 0.17
C GLU A 228 -2.70 2.88 -1.06
N SER A 229 -1.50 2.27 -1.02
CA SER A 229 -0.59 2.19 -2.17
C SER A 229 -1.21 1.47 -3.37
N LEU A 230 -1.94 0.37 -3.14
CA LEU A 230 -2.58 -0.39 -4.21
C LEU A 230 -3.72 0.38 -4.87
N ASN A 231 -4.49 1.14 -4.08
CA ASN A 231 -5.54 2.01 -4.62
C ASN A 231 -4.94 3.20 -5.40
N GLN A 232 -3.84 3.76 -4.91
CA GLN A 232 -3.09 4.80 -5.61
C GLN A 232 -2.58 4.31 -6.97
N LEU A 233 -1.94 3.13 -7.00
CA LEU A 233 -1.44 2.52 -8.25
C LEU A 233 -2.58 2.22 -9.23
N LYS A 234 -3.73 1.73 -8.74
CA LYS A 234 -4.92 1.52 -9.57
C LYS A 234 -5.37 2.82 -10.22
N LYS A 235 -5.47 3.90 -9.44
CA LYS A 235 -5.89 5.21 -9.93
C LYS A 235 -4.92 5.70 -11.01
N GLU A 236 -3.61 5.61 -10.76
CA GLU A 236 -2.58 5.98 -11.74
C GLU A 236 -2.70 5.17 -13.04
N LEU A 237 -2.94 3.85 -12.95
CA LEU A 237 -3.12 3.00 -14.12
C LEU A 237 -4.37 3.39 -14.93
N PHE A 238 -5.48 3.71 -14.26
CA PHE A 238 -6.68 4.21 -14.92
C PHE A 238 -6.44 5.56 -15.59
N ASP A 239 -5.79 6.50 -14.91
CA ASP A 239 -5.47 7.82 -15.45
C ASP A 239 -4.58 7.70 -16.70
N VAL A 240 -3.53 6.87 -16.65
CA VAL A 240 -2.67 6.60 -17.82
C VAL A 240 -3.47 5.98 -18.96
N THR A 241 -4.30 4.97 -18.68
CA THR A 241 -5.11 4.30 -19.70
C THR A 241 -6.12 5.24 -20.35
N GLU A 242 -6.76 6.11 -19.58
CA GLU A 242 -7.68 7.12 -20.08
C GLU A 242 -6.96 8.14 -20.99
N LYS A 243 -5.78 8.60 -20.57
CA LYS A 243 -4.97 9.55 -21.36
C LYS A 243 -4.44 8.93 -22.65
N GLU A 244 -3.94 7.70 -22.62
CA GLU A 244 -3.56 6.96 -23.83
C GLU A 244 -4.77 6.76 -24.76
N GLY A 245 -5.93 6.41 -24.20
CA GLY A 245 -7.17 6.33 -24.96
C GLY A 245 -7.56 7.66 -25.61
N GLN A 246 -7.36 8.79 -24.92
CA GLN A 246 -7.58 10.11 -25.48
C GLN A 246 -6.60 10.44 -26.61
N LEU A 247 -5.31 10.13 -26.45
CA LEU A 247 -4.30 10.34 -27.50
C LEU A 247 -4.63 9.55 -28.76
N VAL A 248 -5.06 8.30 -28.61
CA VAL A 248 -5.51 7.48 -29.75
C VAL A 248 -6.73 8.11 -30.42
N ARG A 249 -7.74 8.56 -29.64
CA ARG A 249 -8.92 9.25 -30.20
C ARG A 249 -8.56 10.53 -30.94
N ASP A 250 -7.70 11.36 -30.37
CA ASP A 250 -7.26 12.63 -30.97
C ASP A 250 -6.52 12.37 -32.28
N ARG A 251 -5.61 11.38 -32.29
CA ARG A 251 -4.86 10.98 -33.48
C ARG A 251 -5.75 10.43 -34.60
N LEU A 252 -6.80 9.68 -34.25
CA LEU A 252 -7.79 9.19 -35.21
C LEU A 252 -8.68 10.32 -35.74
N SER A 253 -8.97 11.33 -34.91
CA SER A 253 -9.91 12.42 -35.24
C SER A 253 -9.28 13.55 -36.05
N SER A 254 -7.95 13.73 -36.01
CA SER A 254 -7.26 14.81 -36.72
C SER A 254 -5.89 14.37 -37.23
N PRO A 255 -5.83 13.69 -38.40
CA PRO A 255 -4.58 13.17 -38.96
C PRO A 255 -3.62 14.24 -39.51
N ALA A 256 -3.93 15.55 -39.39
CA ALA A 256 -3.37 16.52 -40.34
C ALA A 256 -2.23 17.43 -39.83
N GLN A 257 -2.08 17.77 -38.54
CA GLN A 257 -0.96 18.62 -38.09
C GLN A 257 -0.60 18.35 -36.63
N PRO A 258 0.71 18.30 -36.28
CA PRO A 258 1.12 18.15 -34.90
C PRO A 258 0.63 19.33 -34.07
N ARG A 259 0.02 19.03 -32.93
CA ARG A 259 -0.53 20.05 -32.03
C ARG A 259 0.61 20.91 -31.48
N LYS A 260 0.49 22.24 -31.59
CA LYS A 260 1.49 23.20 -31.06
C LYS A 260 1.14 23.75 -29.68
N HIS A 261 -0.04 23.45 -29.16
CA HIS A 261 -0.54 24.06 -27.93
C HIS A 261 -1.25 23.02 -27.06
N TYR A 262 -0.78 22.80 -25.84
CA TYR A 262 -1.28 21.80 -24.91
C TYR A 262 -1.72 22.47 -23.62
N ILE A 263 -2.85 22.02 -23.08
CA ILE A 263 -3.33 22.43 -21.76
C ILE A 263 -3.36 21.18 -20.89
N CYS A 264 -2.62 21.24 -19.78
CA CYS A 264 -2.39 20.12 -18.88
C CYS A 264 -2.80 20.51 -17.46
N ASP A 265 -3.86 19.87 -16.95
CA ASP A 265 -4.39 20.14 -15.62
C ASP A 265 -3.83 19.12 -14.61
N PHE A 266 -3.26 19.63 -13.52
CA PHE A 266 -2.66 18.86 -12.42
C PHE A 266 -3.39 19.17 -11.11
N TYR A 267 -4.08 18.16 -10.60
CA TYR A 267 -4.74 18.20 -9.30
C TYR A 267 -3.79 17.71 -8.22
N VAL A 268 -3.48 18.57 -7.26
CA VAL A 268 -2.68 18.24 -6.08
C VAL A 268 -3.63 18.01 -4.91
N PRO A 269 -3.93 16.74 -4.55
CA PRO A 269 -4.92 16.46 -3.50
C PRO A 269 -4.39 16.82 -2.12
N GLN A 270 -5.26 17.05 -1.13
CA GLN A 270 -4.87 17.28 0.27
C GLN A 270 -3.76 18.34 0.39
N PHE A 271 -3.91 19.45 -0.33
CA PHE A 271 -2.86 20.47 -0.45
C PHE A 271 -2.43 20.99 0.92
N ARG A 272 -3.39 21.19 1.84
CA ARG A 272 -3.12 21.72 3.19
C ARG A 272 -2.24 20.81 4.03
N ASP A 273 -2.46 19.50 3.96
CA ASP A 273 -1.72 18.51 4.75
C ASP A 273 -0.25 18.39 4.31
N LYS A 274 0.07 18.84 3.09
CA LYS A 274 1.41 18.77 2.49
C LYS A 274 2.28 19.99 2.79
N ILE A 275 1.73 21.02 3.40
CA ILE A 275 2.48 22.24 3.69
C ILE A 275 3.53 21.95 4.76
N LYS A 276 4.81 22.24 4.46
CA LYS A 276 6.00 21.91 5.28
C LYS A 276 6.29 20.42 5.44
N SER A 277 5.76 19.55 4.58
CA SER A 277 5.95 18.11 4.73
C SER A 277 7.15 17.53 3.97
N SER A 278 7.88 18.34 3.18
CA SER A 278 8.98 17.86 2.31
C SER A 278 8.51 16.77 1.33
N VAL A 279 7.25 16.85 0.91
CA VAL A 279 6.63 15.87 -0.01
C VAL A 279 6.70 16.38 -1.43
N ILE A 280 6.95 15.45 -2.35
CA ILE A 280 6.91 15.69 -3.80
C ILE A 280 5.68 14.97 -4.35
N VAL A 281 4.92 15.67 -5.20
CA VAL A 281 3.73 15.13 -5.87
C VAL A 281 3.90 15.25 -7.37
N TYR A 282 3.64 14.16 -8.09
CA TYR A 282 3.70 14.12 -9.55
C TYR A 282 2.30 14.10 -10.15
N SER A 283 2.16 14.72 -11.31
CA SER A 283 1.00 14.52 -12.17
C SER A 283 1.12 13.19 -12.92
N PRO A 284 0.01 12.69 -13.49
CA PRO A 284 0.06 11.74 -14.58
C PRO A 284 0.89 12.29 -15.76
N PRO A 285 1.50 11.42 -16.59
CA PRO A 285 2.23 11.85 -17.77
C PRO A 285 1.28 12.44 -18.83
N TRP A 286 1.72 13.52 -19.47
CA TRP A 286 1.06 14.12 -20.63
C TRP A 286 1.95 13.98 -21.85
N HIS A 287 1.40 13.41 -22.93
CA HIS A 287 2.13 13.26 -24.17
C HIS A 287 2.18 14.57 -24.95
N ILE A 288 3.37 14.93 -25.43
CA ILE A 288 3.62 16.08 -26.28
C ILE A 288 4.17 15.53 -27.60
N GLU A 289 3.39 15.65 -28.66
CA GLU A 289 3.64 14.95 -29.93
C GLU A 289 4.92 15.43 -30.62
N PRO A 290 5.25 16.74 -30.68
CA PRO A 290 6.54 17.19 -31.24
C PRO A 290 7.76 16.66 -30.47
N LEU A 291 7.63 16.44 -29.16
CA LEU A 291 8.65 15.77 -28.35
C LEU A 291 8.70 14.26 -28.61
N SER A 292 7.67 13.71 -29.24
CA SER A 292 7.32 12.29 -29.28
C SER A 292 7.27 11.63 -27.89
N SER A 293 7.34 12.41 -26.81
CA SER A 293 7.64 12.02 -25.43
C SER A 293 6.52 12.47 -24.50
N SER A 294 6.67 12.22 -23.22
CA SER A 294 5.77 12.74 -22.20
C SER A 294 6.49 13.69 -21.26
N VAL A 295 5.72 14.60 -20.67
CA VAL A 295 6.11 15.49 -19.58
C VAL A 295 5.19 15.26 -18.38
N LYS A 296 5.61 15.68 -17.19
CA LYS A 296 4.82 15.62 -15.95
C LYS A 296 4.94 16.94 -15.22
N GLY A 297 3.86 17.37 -14.58
CA GLY A 297 3.91 18.38 -13.54
C GLY A 297 4.50 17.77 -12.26
N LEU A 298 5.35 18.52 -11.58
CA LEU A 298 5.88 18.16 -10.27
C LEU A 298 5.66 19.34 -9.33
N VAL A 299 5.14 19.05 -8.14
CA VAL A 299 5.00 20.02 -7.06
C VAL A 299 5.78 19.53 -5.85
N GLU A 300 6.70 20.36 -5.38
CA GLU A 300 7.54 20.10 -4.22
C GLU A 300 7.17 21.06 -3.09
N PHE A 301 6.82 20.50 -1.93
CA PHE A 301 6.47 21.25 -0.73
C PHE A 301 7.66 21.34 0.20
N ASN A 302 8.25 22.53 0.32
CA ASN A 302 9.43 22.75 1.14
C ASN A 302 9.09 22.95 2.63
N GLU A 303 10.06 22.67 3.52
CA GLU A 303 9.94 22.93 4.97
C GLU A 303 9.65 24.40 5.31
N ASN A 304 10.05 25.32 4.42
CA ASN A 304 9.81 26.75 4.53
C ASN A 304 8.36 27.17 4.22
N ALA A 305 7.47 26.21 3.94
CA ALA A 305 6.10 26.43 3.45
C ALA A 305 6.03 27.08 2.06
N ASP A 306 7.03 26.84 1.23
CA ASP A 306 7.03 27.23 -0.18
C ASP A 306 6.67 26.01 -1.04
N CYS A 307 5.90 26.26 -2.10
CA CYS A 307 5.50 25.30 -3.11
C CYS A 307 6.28 25.61 -4.40
N SER A 308 7.17 24.69 -4.80
CA SER A 308 7.90 24.78 -6.06
C SER A 308 7.16 23.99 -7.13
N VAL A 309 6.85 24.63 -8.26
CA VAL A 309 6.14 24.01 -9.38
C VAL A 309 7.09 23.84 -10.56
N TRP A 310 7.20 22.60 -11.03
CA TRP A 310 8.12 22.19 -12.07
C TRP A 310 7.35 21.51 -13.22
N LEU A 311 7.93 21.58 -14.41
CA LEU A 311 7.58 20.69 -15.51
C LEU A 311 8.79 19.79 -15.80
N VAL A 312 8.62 18.48 -15.66
CA VAL A 312 9.70 17.48 -15.74
C VAL A 312 9.48 16.52 -16.90
N HIS A 313 10.55 15.85 -17.33
CA HIS A 313 10.45 14.76 -18.30
C HIS A 313 9.61 13.61 -17.71
N GLY A 314 8.68 13.08 -18.51
CA GLY A 314 7.80 11.99 -18.08
C GLY A 314 8.44 10.60 -18.10
N ARG A 315 9.63 10.46 -18.70
CA ARG A 315 10.39 9.22 -18.82
C ARG A 315 11.89 9.44 -18.60
N HIS A 316 12.60 8.38 -18.23
CA HIS A 316 14.06 8.36 -18.10
C HIS A 316 14.69 7.48 -19.18
N PRO A 317 15.09 8.05 -20.33
CA PRO A 317 15.45 7.26 -21.51
C PRO A 317 16.67 6.36 -21.30
N ARG A 318 17.64 6.75 -20.47
CA ARG A 318 18.84 5.94 -20.20
C ARG A 318 18.52 4.70 -19.38
N GLU A 319 17.71 4.84 -18.33
CA GLU A 319 17.29 3.71 -17.50
C GLU A 319 16.40 2.74 -18.27
N MET A 320 15.57 3.27 -19.18
CA MET A 320 14.63 2.48 -19.98
C MET A 320 15.25 1.92 -21.28
N GLY A 321 16.53 2.19 -21.56
CA GLY A 321 17.18 1.78 -22.82
C GLY A 321 16.57 2.42 -24.08
N LEU A 322 15.94 3.57 -23.95
CA LEU A 322 15.27 4.30 -25.04
C LEU A 322 16.22 5.29 -25.71
N ASN A 323 15.97 5.57 -26.99
CA ASN A 323 16.68 6.61 -27.72
C ASN A 323 16.37 7.99 -27.12
N LEU A 324 17.44 8.74 -26.86
CA LEU A 324 17.40 10.12 -26.39
C LEU A 324 16.74 11.01 -27.44
N ARG A 325 15.86 11.90 -26.98
CA ARG A 325 15.26 12.94 -27.83
C ARG A 325 15.82 14.30 -27.49
N ILE A 326 16.10 15.07 -28.53
CA ILE A 326 16.85 16.31 -28.43
C ILE A 326 16.05 17.39 -29.16
N SER A 327 16.05 18.60 -28.60
CA SER A 327 15.76 19.84 -29.32
C SER A 327 14.29 20.06 -29.67
N VAL A 328 13.46 20.26 -28.64
CA VAL A 328 12.20 20.99 -28.79
C VAL A 328 12.15 22.04 -27.69
N GLN A 329 11.86 23.28 -28.07
CA GLN A 329 11.68 24.35 -27.10
C GLN A 329 10.20 24.46 -26.74
N LEU A 330 9.92 24.41 -25.44
CA LEU A 330 8.60 24.59 -24.89
C LEU A 330 8.51 25.97 -24.23
N ASP A 331 7.46 26.70 -24.56
CA ASP A 331 7.05 27.89 -23.84
C ASP A 331 5.94 27.52 -22.86
N VAL A 332 6.24 27.61 -21.56
CA VAL A 332 5.43 27.00 -20.49
C VAL A 332 5.00 28.05 -19.49
N VAL A 333 3.68 28.18 -19.31
CA VAL A 333 3.06 29.02 -18.29
C VAL A 333 2.33 28.13 -17.30
N ALA A 334 2.60 28.27 -16.00
CA ALA A 334 1.84 27.57 -14.96
C ALA A 334 0.96 28.56 -14.19
N THR A 335 -0.31 28.18 -13.99
CA THR A 335 -1.31 28.99 -13.29
C THR A 335 -2.07 28.14 -12.29
N ILE A 336 -2.32 28.67 -11.09
CA ILE A 336 -3.30 28.11 -10.17
C ILE A 336 -4.68 28.60 -10.62
N MET A 337 -5.59 27.67 -10.78
CA MET A 337 -6.93 27.91 -11.32
C MET A 337 -7.96 27.69 -10.22
N ASP A 338 -9.00 28.53 -10.19
CA ASP A 338 -10.22 28.21 -9.44
C ASP A 338 -11.29 27.68 -10.41
N ILE A 339 -11.75 26.47 -10.13
CA ILE A 339 -12.70 25.75 -10.97
C ILE A 339 -14.09 26.35 -10.87
N ARG A 340 -14.44 26.94 -9.72
CA ARG A 340 -15.71 27.65 -9.55
C ARG A 340 -15.68 29.05 -10.15
N GLY A 341 -14.48 29.56 -10.48
CA GLY A 341 -14.29 30.89 -11.06
C GLY A 341 -14.67 32.04 -10.11
N HIS A 342 -14.68 31.80 -8.80
CA HIS A 342 -14.88 32.82 -7.77
C HIS A 342 -13.59 33.60 -7.49
N LEU A 343 -12.46 32.93 -7.59
CA LEU A 343 -11.13 33.51 -7.42
C LEU A 343 -10.50 33.79 -8.79
N PRO A 344 -9.72 34.87 -8.93
CA PRO A 344 -8.95 35.12 -10.15
C PRO A 344 -7.91 34.01 -10.36
N ASN A 345 -7.43 33.77 -11.59
CA ASN A 345 -6.30 32.86 -11.79
C ASN A 345 -5.02 33.47 -11.22
N ARG A 346 -4.16 32.64 -10.61
CA ARG A 346 -2.88 33.09 -10.04
C ARG A 346 -1.72 32.52 -10.86
N LEU A 347 -0.94 33.41 -11.48
CA LEU A 347 0.29 33.02 -12.16
C LEU A 347 1.30 32.45 -11.15
N VAL A 348 1.80 31.26 -11.44
CA VAL A 348 2.91 30.62 -10.73
C VAL A 348 4.23 31.09 -11.34
N GLY A 349 4.33 31.04 -12.66
CA GLY A 349 5.50 31.48 -13.40
C GLY A 349 5.41 31.15 -14.89
N HIS A 350 6.44 31.55 -15.60
CA HIS A 350 6.57 31.44 -17.05
C HIS A 350 8.03 31.16 -17.38
N THR A 351 8.30 30.15 -18.20
CA THR A 351 9.66 29.79 -18.59
C THR A 351 9.72 29.24 -20.01
N LEU A 352 10.88 29.38 -20.63
CA LEU A 352 11.23 28.73 -21.89
C LEU A 352 12.13 27.54 -21.58
N TRP A 353 11.64 26.33 -21.83
CA TRP A 353 12.34 25.09 -21.54
C TRP A 353 12.90 24.47 -22.83
N ASP A 354 14.23 24.39 -22.92
CA ASP A 354 14.92 23.59 -23.94
C ASP A 354 14.92 22.11 -23.51
N CYS A 355 13.90 21.39 -23.96
CA CYS A 355 13.64 20.01 -23.60
C CYS A 355 14.63 19.09 -24.32
N ASN A 356 15.74 18.80 -23.64
CA ASN A 356 16.84 18.00 -24.16
C ASN A 356 17.14 16.82 -23.23
N GLU A 357 16.68 15.63 -23.61
CA GLU A 357 16.84 14.42 -22.81
C GLU A 357 18.33 14.01 -22.65
N ALA A 358 19.25 14.53 -23.48
CA ALA A 358 20.68 14.24 -23.34
C ALA A 358 21.29 14.89 -22.08
N LYS A 359 20.65 15.92 -21.52
CA LYS A 359 21.06 16.57 -20.26
C LYS A 359 20.71 15.73 -19.02
N ILE A 360 19.84 14.73 -19.14
CA ILE A 360 19.45 13.82 -18.07
C ILE A 360 20.64 12.92 -17.71
N ARG A 361 21.30 13.18 -16.58
CA ARG A 361 22.54 12.48 -16.17
C ARG A 361 22.37 11.47 -15.02
N ASP A 362 21.40 11.68 -14.13
CA ASP A 362 21.21 10.90 -12.90
C ASP A 362 19.72 10.73 -12.56
N ASN A 363 19.42 10.15 -11.40
CA ASN A 363 18.06 9.85 -10.94
C ASN A 363 17.36 11.05 -10.27
N SER A 364 17.89 12.26 -10.42
CA SER A 364 17.16 13.48 -10.01
C SER A 364 15.99 13.75 -10.97
N TYR A 365 15.01 14.52 -10.53
CA TYR A 365 13.91 14.95 -11.41
C TYR A 365 14.44 16.01 -12.39
N TRP A 366 14.56 15.64 -13.67
CA TRP A 366 15.06 16.52 -14.71
C TRP A 366 13.90 17.28 -15.36
N GLY A 367 13.94 18.60 -15.23
CA GLY A 367 12.91 19.49 -15.75
C GLY A 367 13.28 20.94 -15.56
N GLU A 368 12.30 21.81 -15.74
CA GLU A 368 12.43 23.25 -15.56
C GLU A 368 11.54 23.71 -14.39
N LEU A 369 12.12 24.52 -13.50
CA LEU A 369 11.36 25.19 -12.45
C LEU A 369 10.53 26.28 -13.09
N ILE A 370 9.22 26.17 -13.00
CA ILE A 370 8.32 27.18 -13.55
C ILE A 370 8.21 28.37 -12.59
N GLY A 371 8.08 28.09 -11.29
CA GLY A 371 8.00 29.12 -10.26
C GLY A 371 7.89 28.55 -8.85
N VAL A 372 8.07 29.43 -7.87
CA VAL A 372 7.94 29.13 -6.44
C VAL A 372 6.92 30.08 -5.83
N LEU A 373 5.98 29.54 -5.07
CA LEU A 373 4.93 30.31 -4.40
C LEU A 373 4.88 29.98 -2.90
N PRO A 374 4.75 30.99 -2.03
CA PRO A 374 4.49 30.74 -0.63
C PRO A 374 3.09 30.15 -0.43
N CYS A 375 2.98 29.04 0.29
CA CYS A 375 1.71 28.34 0.51
C CYS A 375 0.69 29.20 1.27
N TRP A 376 1.14 30.12 2.12
CA TRP A 376 0.25 31.05 2.84
C TRP A 376 -0.46 32.02 1.90
N GLU A 377 0.14 32.38 0.76
CA GLU A 377 -0.50 33.25 -0.23
C GLU A 377 -1.61 32.49 -0.96
N ILE A 378 -1.38 31.21 -1.25
CA ILE A 378 -2.36 30.30 -1.86
C ILE A 378 -3.55 30.12 -0.91
N ILE A 379 -3.30 29.75 0.35
CA ILE A 379 -4.36 29.57 1.36
C ILE A 379 -5.11 30.87 1.63
N GLY A 380 -4.39 31.99 1.80
CA GLY A 380 -4.97 33.27 2.19
C GLY A 380 -5.97 33.80 1.16
N LYS A 381 -5.86 33.36 -0.09
CA LYS A 381 -6.79 33.69 -1.19
C LYS A 381 -7.97 32.74 -1.31
N GLY A 382 -8.01 31.64 -0.56
CA GLY A 382 -9.13 30.69 -0.56
C GLY A 382 -8.93 29.45 -1.44
N TYR A 383 -7.82 29.34 -2.17
CA TYR A 383 -7.47 28.16 -2.96
C TYR A 383 -7.39 26.91 -2.06
N GLY A 384 -7.88 25.77 -2.56
CA GLY A 384 -8.06 24.52 -1.83
C GLY A 384 -9.16 24.51 -0.75
N LYS A 385 -9.98 25.56 -0.60
CA LYS A 385 -11.18 25.52 0.27
C LYS A 385 -12.45 25.92 -0.47
N GLU A 386 -12.34 26.94 -1.32
CA GLU A 386 -13.46 27.48 -2.08
C GLU A 386 -13.53 26.90 -3.51
N GLU A 387 -12.50 26.18 -3.96
CA GLU A 387 -12.37 25.59 -5.31
C GLU A 387 -13.37 24.47 -5.62
N GLY A 388 -14.07 23.97 -4.61
CA GLY A 388 -15.23 23.11 -4.81
C GLY A 388 -15.00 21.61 -4.95
N TYR A 389 -13.78 21.15 -4.72
CA TYR A 389 -13.56 19.75 -4.37
C TYR A 389 -13.67 19.55 -2.87
N ASP A 390 -14.34 18.47 -2.46
CA ASP A 390 -14.53 18.10 -1.06
C ASP A 390 -13.21 17.69 -0.36
N ASP A 391 -12.09 17.57 -1.10
CA ASP A 391 -10.82 17.02 -0.64
C ASP A 391 -9.67 18.03 -0.52
N GLU A 392 -9.98 19.33 -0.56
CA GLU A 392 -9.00 20.42 -0.46
C GLU A 392 -7.87 20.33 -1.49
N SER A 393 -8.19 19.86 -2.70
CA SER A 393 -7.27 19.83 -3.85
C SER A 393 -6.92 21.23 -4.35
N LEU A 394 -5.71 21.37 -4.88
CA LEU A 394 -5.24 22.54 -5.64
C LEU A 394 -5.14 22.19 -7.13
N LEU A 395 -5.78 22.97 -8.01
CA LEU A 395 -5.61 22.81 -9.46
C LEU A 395 -4.51 23.73 -10.00
N ILE A 396 -3.49 23.12 -10.61
CA ILE A 396 -2.45 23.81 -11.38
C ILE A 396 -2.62 23.47 -12.86
N ARG A 397 -2.81 24.50 -13.69
CA ARG A 397 -2.87 24.39 -15.15
C ARG A 397 -1.55 24.81 -15.77
N PHE A 398 -0.99 23.91 -16.56
CA PHE A 398 0.14 24.18 -17.45
C PHE A 398 -0.39 24.48 -18.85
N ASP A 399 -0.06 25.66 -19.34
CA ASP A 399 -0.26 26.08 -20.72
C ASP A 399 1.09 25.95 -21.44
N ILE A 400 1.17 25.00 -22.37
CA ILE A 400 2.42 24.57 -23.02
C ILE A 400 2.31 24.85 -24.52
N HIS A 401 3.12 25.79 -25.01
CA HIS A 401 3.29 26.06 -26.42
C HIS A 401 4.58 25.42 -26.93
N VAL A 402 4.49 24.67 -28.02
CA VAL A 402 5.65 24.12 -28.71
C VAL A 402 6.14 25.16 -29.72
N LEU A 403 7.37 25.61 -29.55
CA LEU A 403 8.02 26.52 -30.49
C LEU A 403 8.69 25.69 -31.60
N GLU A 404 8.42 26.05 -32.86
CA GLU A 404 9.16 25.48 -33.99
C GLU A 404 10.58 26.03 -33.96
N ILE A 405 11.57 25.14 -33.98
CA ILE A 405 12.99 25.46 -34.12
C ILE A 405 13.33 25.57 -35.60
#